data_AF-A0A9P1R990-F1
#
_entry.id   AF-A0A9P1R990-F1
#
_cell.length_a   1.000
_cell.length_b   1.000
_cell.length_c   1.000
_cell.angle_alpha   90.00
_cell.angle_beta   90.00
_cell.angle_gamma   90.00
#
_symmetry.space_group_name_H-M   'P 1'
#
loop_
_entity.id
_entity.type
_entity.pdbx_description
1 polymer ?
#
loop_
_entity_poly.entity_id
_entity_poly.type
_entity_poly.pdbx_seq_one_letter_code
_entity_poly.pdbx_strand_id
1 'polypeptide(L)'
;MPARQEGFTLLEAVVALTLLAVVGGALSAWLNSAFRSMQRVEAAELRIETARVAMAYLERMNPALEPAGRARLGHYRLEWRSSPLSASKAAVGRHSGSPGIYDVTLFRVVASIRAGDGTPQTLQLELPGYVVIPARLGDGP
;
A
#
# COMPACT_ATOMS: atom_id res chain seq x y z
N MET A 1 60.65 38.01 -30.61
CA MET A 1 60.10 38.14 -29.24
C MET A 1 59.77 36.74 -28.76
N PRO A 2 60.44 36.18 -27.74
CA PRO A 2 60.10 34.84 -27.27
C PRO A 2 58.81 34.93 -26.44
N ALA A 3 57.83 34.10 -26.78
CA ALA A 3 56.61 33.93 -26.00
C ALA A 3 56.99 33.31 -24.64
N ARG A 4 56.54 33.95 -23.55
CA ARG A 4 56.70 33.44 -22.19
C ARG A 4 55.93 32.11 -22.12
N GLN A 5 56.65 31.00 -22.00
CA GLN A 5 56.02 29.72 -21.69
C GLN A 5 55.52 29.81 -20.25
N GLU A 6 54.22 30.00 -20.09
CA GLU A 6 53.53 29.88 -18.81
C GLU A 6 53.47 28.39 -18.45
N GLY A 7 54.53 27.92 -17.80
CA GLY A 7 54.65 26.54 -17.35
C GLY A 7 53.67 26.26 -16.22
N PHE A 8 52.80 25.27 -16.43
CA PHE A 8 51.92 24.65 -15.43
C PHE A 8 52.69 24.45 -14.13
N THR A 9 52.40 25.27 -13.11
CA THR A 9 53.22 25.25 -11.89
C THR A 9 52.85 24.05 -11.04
N LEU A 10 53.78 23.53 -10.23
CA LEU A 10 53.50 22.43 -9.29
C LEU A 10 52.30 22.75 -8.38
N LEU A 11 52.16 24.01 -7.98
CA LEU A 11 51.03 24.51 -7.19
C LEU A 11 49.71 24.36 -7.96
N GLU A 12 49.70 24.72 -9.24
CA GLU A 12 48.53 24.66 -10.10
C GLU A 12 48.06 23.22 -10.34
N ALA A 13 49.00 22.27 -10.49
CA ALA A 13 48.66 20.84 -10.56
C ALA A 13 48.01 20.33 -9.27
N VAL A 14 48.52 20.73 -8.10
CA VAL A 14 47.94 20.37 -6.81
C VAL A 14 46.57 21.03 -6.61
N VAL A 15 46.41 22.29 -7.04
CA VAL A 15 45.11 22.98 -7.01
C VAL A 15 44.10 22.31 -7.96
N ALA A 16 44.50 21.94 -9.17
CA ALA A 16 43.63 21.23 -10.10
C ALA A 16 43.20 19.86 -9.56
N LEU A 17 44.12 19.10 -8.96
CA LEU A 17 43.82 17.80 -8.34
C LEU A 17 42.89 17.95 -7.12
N THR A 18 43.08 18.99 -6.30
CA THR A 18 42.19 19.23 -5.15
C THR A 18 40.80 19.66 -5.60
N LEU A 19 40.68 20.55 -6.59
CA LEU A 19 39.40 20.91 -7.19
C LEU A 19 38.71 19.71 -7.81
N LEU A 20 39.45 18.89 -8.56
CA LEU A 20 38.92 17.65 -9.15
C LEU A 20 38.41 16.70 -8.06
N ALA A 21 39.16 16.52 -6.97
CA ALA A 21 38.75 15.68 -5.85
C ALA A 21 37.49 16.21 -5.14
N VAL A 22 37.39 17.52 -4.93
CA VAL A 22 36.20 18.14 -4.31
C VAL A 22 34.97 17.98 -5.21
N VAL A 23 35.10 18.31 -6.50
CA VAL A 23 33.98 18.21 -7.46
C VAL A 23 33.57 16.75 -7.64
N GLY A 24 34.55 15.84 -7.79
CA GLY A 24 34.29 14.40 -7.90
C GLY A 24 33.62 13.83 -6.65
N GLY A 25 34.05 14.27 -5.46
CA GLY A 25 33.43 13.89 -4.19
C GLY A 25 31.98 14.37 -4.07
N ALA A 26 31.72 15.64 -4.41
CA ALA A 26 30.38 16.21 -4.41
C ALA A 26 29.45 15.48 -5.39
N LEU A 27 29.93 15.20 -6.61
CA LEU A 27 29.17 14.45 -7.62
C LEU A 27 28.86 13.03 -7.16
N SER A 28 29.85 12.34 -6.60
CA SER A 28 29.67 10.98 -6.07
C SER A 28 28.66 10.95 -4.92
N ALA A 29 28.71 11.91 -4.00
CA ALA A 29 27.72 12.04 -2.93
C ALA A 29 26.30 12.29 -3.48
N TRP A 30 26.17 13.13 -4.51
CA TRP A 30 24.90 13.38 -5.17
C TRP A 30 24.33 12.12 -5.86
N LEU A 31 25.16 11.38 -6.61
CA LEU A 31 24.74 10.12 -7.24
C LEU A 31 24.27 9.10 -6.21
N ASN A 32 25.02 8.93 -5.12
CA ASN A 32 24.64 8.04 -4.02
C ASN A 32 23.30 8.44 -3.39
N SER A 33 23.05 9.74 -3.23
CA SER A 33 21.76 10.25 -2.76
C SER A 33 20.62 9.92 -3.73
N ALA A 34 20.85 10.11 -5.03
CA ALA A 34 19.87 9.80 -6.08
C ALA A 34 19.52 8.30 -6.08
N PHE A 35 20.51 7.41 -6.01
CA PHE A 35 20.28 5.95 -5.94
C PHE A 35 19.46 5.55 -4.72
N ARG A 36 19.78 6.08 -3.54
CA ARG A 36 18.99 5.83 -2.32
C ARG A 36 17.57 6.36 -2.42
N SER A 37 17.37 7.46 -3.15
CA SER A 37 16.03 7.97 -3.43
C SER A 37 15.23 7.00 -4.30
N MET A 38 15.82 6.51 -5.39
CA MET A 38 15.18 5.55 -6.29
C MET A 38 14.79 4.26 -5.57
N GLN A 39 15.67 3.70 -4.74
CA GLN A 39 15.37 2.50 -3.94
C GLN A 39 14.17 2.71 -3.00
N ARG A 40 14.03 3.92 -2.43
CA ARG A 40 12.89 4.25 -1.57
C ARG A 40 11.58 4.35 -2.37
N VAL A 41 11.64 4.88 -3.59
CA VAL A 41 10.49 4.95 -4.49
C VAL A 41 10.04 3.54 -4.88
N GLU A 42 10.96 2.67 -5.29
CA GLU A 42 10.65 1.28 -5.65
C GLU A 42 10.01 0.51 -4.49
N ALA A 43 10.55 0.65 -3.28
CA ALA A 43 9.96 0.04 -2.08
C ALA A 43 8.57 0.60 -1.74
N ALA A 44 8.30 1.88 -2.05
CA ALA A 44 6.99 2.49 -1.86
C ALA A 44 5.97 1.97 -2.89
N GLU A 45 6.36 1.88 -4.16
CA GLU A 45 5.54 1.33 -5.25
C GLU A 45 5.10 -0.11 -4.92
N LEU A 46 6.04 -0.98 -4.52
CA LEU A 46 5.74 -2.36 -4.16
C LEU A 46 4.74 -2.45 -2.99
N ARG A 47 4.86 -1.57 -1.99
CA ARG A 47 3.91 -1.51 -0.86
C ARG A 47 2.52 -1.05 -1.28
N ILE A 48 2.43 -0.11 -2.22
CA ILE A 48 1.15 0.38 -2.76
C ILE A 48 0.48 -0.71 -3.60
N GLU A 49 1.24 -1.37 -4.47
CA GLU A 49 0.74 -2.48 -5.29
C GLU A 49 0.21 -3.62 -4.41
N THR A 50 1.00 -4.04 -3.42
CA THR A 50 0.62 -5.10 -2.48
C THR A 50 -0.67 -4.75 -1.73
N ALA A 51 -0.79 -3.51 -1.23
CA ALA A 51 -2.01 -3.05 -0.57
C ALA A 51 -3.21 -3.07 -1.52
N ARG A 52 -3.05 -2.61 -2.77
CA ARG A 52 -4.12 -2.57 -3.78
C ARG A 52 -4.64 -3.98 -4.10
N VAL A 53 -3.75 -4.98 -4.19
CA VAL A 53 -4.14 -6.38 -4.40
C VAL A 53 -4.99 -6.90 -3.24
N ALA A 54 -4.58 -6.64 -1.99
CA ALA A 54 -5.37 -7.04 -0.82
C ALA A 54 -6.75 -6.36 -0.81
N MET A 55 -6.80 -5.05 -1.03
CA MET A 55 -8.05 -4.28 -1.05
C MET A 55 -9.02 -4.79 -2.10
N ALA A 56 -8.54 -5.03 -3.34
CA ALA A 56 -9.37 -5.50 -4.43
C ALA A 56 -10.02 -6.88 -4.15
N TYR A 57 -9.36 -7.72 -3.36
CA TYR A 57 -9.94 -8.98 -2.88
C TYR A 57 -10.96 -8.75 -1.75
N LEU A 58 -10.57 -7.99 -0.73
CA LEU A 58 -11.40 -7.78 0.46
C LEU A 58 -12.71 -7.03 0.16
N GLU A 59 -12.69 -6.06 -0.76
CA GLU A 59 -13.88 -5.30 -1.17
C GLU A 59 -14.97 -6.15 -1.83
N ARG A 60 -14.64 -7.34 -2.33
CA ARG A 60 -15.59 -8.27 -2.96
C ARG A 60 -16.15 -9.31 -1.99
N MET A 61 -15.51 -9.47 -0.84
CA MET A 61 -15.91 -10.43 0.18
C MET A 61 -16.98 -9.81 1.08
N ASN A 62 -17.93 -10.64 1.53
CA ASN A 62 -18.87 -10.25 2.56
C ASN A 62 -18.30 -10.57 3.96
N PRO A 63 -17.90 -9.58 4.77
CA PRO A 63 -17.26 -9.83 6.07
C PRO A 63 -18.21 -10.45 7.11
N ALA A 64 -19.53 -10.43 6.89
CA ALA A 64 -20.50 -11.11 7.74
C ALA A 64 -20.53 -12.63 7.51
N LEU A 65 -20.22 -13.07 6.28
CA LEU A 65 -20.22 -14.49 5.89
C LEU A 65 -18.82 -15.11 6.01
N GLU A 66 -17.78 -14.30 5.77
CA GLU A 66 -16.38 -14.72 5.80
C GLU A 66 -15.60 -13.90 6.86
N PRO A 67 -15.87 -14.12 8.16
CA PRO A 67 -15.29 -13.30 9.23
C PRO A 67 -13.80 -13.53 9.44
N ALA A 68 -13.23 -14.62 8.95
CA ALA A 68 -11.79 -14.84 8.94
C ALA A 68 -11.44 -15.80 7.80
N GLY A 69 -10.23 -15.66 7.28
CA GLY A 69 -9.81 -16.54 6.20
C GLY A 69 -8.39 -16.28 5.73
N ARG A 70 -8.01 -17.06 4.72
CA ARG A 70 -6.73 -16.96 4.03
C ARG A 70 -6.96 -17.12 2.54
N ALA A 71 -6.25 -16.33 1.74
CA ALA A 71 -6.29 -16.40 0.28
C ALA A 71 -4.87 -16.33 -0.28
N ARG A 72 -4.66 -17.06 -1.38
CA ARG A 72 -3.42 -16.98 -2.17
C ARG A 72 -3.73 -16.24 -3.46
N LEU A 73 -3.11 -15.07 -3.62
CA LEU A 73 -3.30 -14.18 -4.78
C LEU A 73 -2.02 -14.21 -5.59
N GLY A 74 -1.83 -15.26 -6.40
CA GLY A 74 -0.57 -15.53 -7.08
C GLY A 74 0.57 -15.82 -6.09
N HIS A 75 1.54 -14.90 -6.03
CA HIS A 75 2.68 -14.97 -5.09
C HIS A 75 2.41 -14.28 -3.75
N TYR A 76 1.25 -13.61 -3.60
CA TYR A 76 0.85 -13.01 -2.34
C TYR A 76 0.07 -14.00 -1.46
N ARG A 77 0.30 -13.93 -0.16
CA ARG A 77 -0.52 -14.59 0.87
C ARG A 77 -1.24 -13.53 1.69
N LEU A 78 -2.56 -13.59 1.69
CA LEU A 78 -3.46 -12.72 2.43
C LEU A 78 -4.12 -13.51 3.56
N GLU A 79 -4.14 -12.95 4.76
CA GLU A 79 -4.91 -13.46 5.90
C GLU A 79 -5.73 -12.32 6.49
N TRP A 80 -6.97 -12.56 6.90
CA TRP A 80 -7.82 -11.51 7.47
C TRP A 80 -8.66 -12.01 8.64
N ARG A 81 -9.10 -11.04 9.44
CA ARG A 81 -10.16 -11.19 10.45
C ARG A 81 -11.06 -9.97 10.46
N SER A 82 -12.34 -10.21 10.63
CA SER A 82 -13.41 -9.23 10.64
C SER A 82 -14.05 -9.18 12.03
N SER A 83 -14.29 -7.99 12.54
CA SER A 83 -15.00 -7.76 13.80
C SER A 83 -16.11 -6.73 13.60
N PRO A 84 -17.32 -6.94 14.13
CA PRO A 84 -18.41 -5.99 13.99
C PRO A 84 -18.08 -4.67 14.71
N LEU A 85 -18.36 -3.55 14.05
CA LEU A 85 -18.22 -2.18 14.57
C LEU A 85 -19.55 -1.55 14.97
N SER A 86 -20.65 -2.08 14.45
CA SER A 86 -22.00 -1.57 14.72
C SER A 86 -22.93 -2.70 15.14
N ALA A 87 -24.06 -2.34 15.73
CA ALA A 87 -25.20 -3.25 15.79
C ALA A 87 -25.73 -3.54 14.37
N SER A 88 -26.30 -4.73 14.18
CA SER A 88 -27.02 -5.08 12.96
C SER A 88 -28.26 -4.22 12.80
N LYS A 89 -28.50 -3.73 11.57
CA LYS A 89 -29.69 -2.95 11.23
C LYS A 89 -30.31 -3.51 9.96
N ALA A 90 -31.64 -3.61 9.94
CA ALA A 90 -32.35 -3.97 8.73
C ALA A 90 -32.13 -2.90 7.65
N ALA A 91 -31.77 -3.33 6.43
CA ALA A 91 -31.71 -2.47 5.27
C ALA A 91 -33.13 -2.01 4.92
N VAL A 92 -33.36 -0.71 4.78
CA VAL A 92 -34.67 -0.17 4.45
C VAL A 92 -34.78 0.05 2.95
N GLY A 93 -35.86 -0.44 2.32
CA GLY A 93 -36.12 -0.21 0.90
C GLY A 93 -36.39 1.27 0.60
N ARG A 94 -35.75 1.80 -0.47
CA ARG A 94 -35.81 3.23 -0.85
C ARG A 94 -37.24 3.80 -0.99
N HIS A 95 -38.23 2.97 -1.30
CA HIS A 95 -39.60 3.41 -1.64
C HIS A 95 -40.66 3.02 -0.61
N SER A 96 -40.46 1.96 0.19
CA SER A 96 -41.49 1.43 1.09
C SER A 96 -41.33 1.84 2.56
N GLY A 97 -40.16 2.35 2.97
CA GLY A 97 -39.85 2.62 4.38
C GLY A 97 -39.85 1.38 5.28
N SER A 98 -40.11 0.20 4.70
CA SER A 98 -40.23 -1.06 5.41
C SER A 98 -38.87 -1.78 5.48
N PRO A 99 -38.59 -2.52 6.57
CA PRO A 99 -37.40 -3.37 6.66
C PRO A 99 -37.35 -4.36 5.49
N GLY A 100 -36.26 -4.36 4.75
CA GLY A 100 -35.97 -5.32 3.69
C GLY A 100 -35.47 -6.65 4.25
N ILE A 101 -35.21 -7.59 3.34
CA ILE A 101 -34.78 -8.96 3.66
C ILE A 101 -33.31 -9.07 4.10
N TYR A 102 -32.56 -7.96 4.14
CA TYR A 102 -31.16 -7.94 4.52
C TYR A 102 -30.95 -7.20 5.83
N ASP A 103 -30.13 -7.78 6.68
CA ASP A 103 -29.52 -7.12 7.82
C ASP A 103 -28.09 -6.72 7.44
N VAL A 104 -27.73 -5.45 7.72
CA VAL A 104 -26.41 -4.87 7.40
C VAL A 104 -25.71 -4.50 8.70
N THR A 105 -24.43 -4.85 8.78
CA THR A 105 -23.54 -4.52 9.89
C THR A 105 -22.24 -3.97 9.33
N LEU A 106 -21.69 -2.92 9.93
CA LEU A 106 -20.35 -2.44 9.58
C LEU A 106 -19.31 -3.31 10.27
N PHE A 107 -18.30 -3.78 9.54
CA PHE A 107 -17.20 -4.57 10.09
C PHE A 107 -15.87 -3.85 9.91
N ARG A 108 -15.00 -3.98 10.91
CA ARG A 108 -13.57 -3.73 10.78
C ARG A 108 -12.90 -4.99 10.29
N VAL A 109 -12.21 -4.91 9.17
CA VAL A 109 -11.41 -6.01 8.63
C VAL A 109 -9.95 -5.65 8.79
N VAL A 110 -9.23 -6.45 9.57
CA VAL A 110 -7.77 -6.36 9.73
C VAL A 110 -7.17 -7.48 8.89
N ALA A 111 -6.33 -7.11 7.93
CA ALA A 111 -5.70 -8.06 7.04
C ALA A 111 -4.18 -7.90 7.01
N SER A 112 -3.50 -9.01 6.81
CA SER A 112 -2.05 -9.11 6.66
C SER A 112 -1.75 -9.73 5.30
N ILE A 113 -0.98 -9.03 4.48
CA ILE A 113 -0.56 -9.50 3.16
C ILE A 113 0.96 -9.53 3.07
N ARG A 114 1.51 -10.60 2.51
CA ARG A 114 2.95 -10.75 2.24
C ARG A 114 3.19 -11.22 0.82
N ALA A 115 4.20 -10.65 0.17
CA ALA A 115 4.71 -11.12 -1.12
C ALA A 115 5.79 -12.18 -0.87
N GLY A 116 5.57 -13.44 -1.26
CA GLY A 116 6.55 -14.52 -1.03
C GLY A 116 6.95 -14.67 0.44
N ASP A 117 8.24 -14.54 0.73
CA ASP A 117 8.84 -14.54 2.08
C ASP A 117 9.16 -13.14 2.61
N GLY A 118 8.62 -12.10 1.95
CA GLY A 118 8.71 -10.72 2.39
C GLY A 118 7.99 -10.45 3.71
N THR A 119 8.24 -9.27 4.28
CA THR A 119 7.60 -8.84 5.52
C THR A 119 6.09 -8.67 5.33
N PRO A 120 5.26 -9.17 6.26
CA PRO A 120 3.83 -8.93 6.20
C PRO A 120 3.49 -7.45 6.36
N GLN A 121 2.68 -6.93 5.45
CA GLN A 121 2.08 -5.61 5.52
C GLN A 121 0.66 -5.74 6.08
N THR A 122 0.36 -4.98 7.12
CA THR A 122 -0.99 -4.92 7.70
C THR A 122 -1.78 -3.78 7.06
N LEU A 123 -3.04 -4.04 6.76
CA LEU A 123 -4.03 -3.07 6.32
C LEU A 123 -5.32 -3.26 7.10
N GLN A 124 -6.06 -2.16 7.23
CA GLN A 124 -7.34 -2.14 7.90
C GLN A 124 -8.36 -1.42 7.03
N LEU A 125 -9.52 -2.04 6.87
CA LEU A 125 -10.66 -1.47 6.15
C LEU A 125 -11.92 -1.57 7.00
N GLU A 126 -12.89 -0.72 6.68
CA GLU A 126 -14.25 -0.83 7.19
C GLU A 126 -15.16 -1.20 6.04
N LEU A 127 -15.79 -2.37 6.13
CA LEU A 127 -16.58 -2.96 5.05
C LEU A 127 -17.99 -3.28 5.57
N PRO A 128 -19.05 -2.98 4.80
CA PRO A 128 -20.38 -3.43 5.13
C PRO A 128 -20.49 -4.96 4.89
N GLY A 129 -20.98 -5.68 5.89
CA GLY A 129 -21.41 -7.06 5.75
C GLY A 129 -22.92 -7.15 5.72
N TYR A 130 -23.45 -8.13 5.00
CA TYR A 130 -24.89 -8.34 4.87
C TYR A 130 -25.29 -9.80 5.09
N VAL A 131 -26.43 -10.03 5.74
CA VAL A 131 -27.01 -11.37 5.93
C VAL A 131 -28.47 -11.32 5.51
N VAL A 132 -28.93 -12.33 4.77
CA VAL A 132 -30.35 -12.49 4.43
C VAL A 132 -31.09 -12.97 5.68
N ILE A 133 -32.23 -12.38 5.98
CA ILE A 133 -33.14 -12.81 7.04
C ILE A 133 -34.39 -13.43 6.38
N PRO A 134 -34.42 -14.77 6.20
CA PRO A 134 -35.49 -15.44 5.44
C PRO A 134 -36.87 -15.27 6.06
N ALA A 135 -36.95 -15.04 7.38
CA ALA A 135 -38.21 -14.79 8.08
C ALA A 135 -38.95 -13.56 7.55
N ARG A 136 -38.25 -12.58 6.97
CA ARG A 136 -38.87 -11.38 6.36
C ARG A 136 -39.23 -11.57 4.88
N LEU A 137 -38.94 -12.75 4.30
CA LEU A 137 -39.28 -13.09 2.92
C LEU A 137 -40.78 -13.40 2.75
N GLY A 138 -41.50 -13.67 3.85
CA GLY A 138 -42.93 -14.06 3.85
C GLY A 138 -43.93 -12.96 4.22
N ASP A 139 -43.47 -11.81 4.73
CA ASP A 139 -44.33 -10.70 5.19
C ASP A 139 -44.52 -9.58 4.14
N GLY A 140 -44.40 -9.92 2.85
CA GLY A 140 -44.73 -9.02 1.75
C GLY A 140 -46.23 -9.12 1.39
N PRO A 141 -46.94 -8.00 1.16
CA PRO A 141 -48.28 -8.03 0.56
C PRO A 141 -48.28 -8.61 -0.86
#